data_AF-A0A1I1AAJ2-F1
#
_entry.id   AF-A0A1I1AAJ2-F1
#
_cell.length_a   1.000
_cell.length_b   1.000
_cell.length_c   1.000
_cell.angle_alpha   90.00
_cell.angle_beta   90.00
_cell.angle_gamma   90.00
#
_symmetry.space_group_name_H-M   'P 1'
#
loop_
_entity.id
_entity.type
_entity.pdbx_description
1 polymer ?
#
loop_
_entity_poly.entity_id
_entity_poly.type
_entity_poly.pdbx_seq_one_letter_code
_entity_poly.pdbx_strand_id
1 'polypeptide(L)'
;MNAAAGILRERKYSTSIDDNPEYTHYFDDKFMSGTDVTVCENLITTEGNAYIEFAVAVGKELKIFKDREDELETVLFFKNQLRG
;
A
#
# COMPACT_ATOMS: atom_id res chain seq x y z
N MET A 1 -5.95 10.81 -4.86
CA MET A 1 -5.82 11.90 -3.85
C MET A 1 -4.37 12.19 -3.44
N ASN A 2 -3.50 11.19 -3.16
CA ASN A 2 -2.12 11.43 -2.71
C ASN A 2 -1.17 12.02 -3.78
N ALA A 3 -1.32 11.59 -5.04
CA ALA A 3 -0.51 12.07 -6.17
C ALA A 3 -0.71 13.57 -6.46
N ALA A 4 -1.97 14.02 -6.42
CA ALA A 4 -2.33 15.42 -6.63
C ALA A 4 -1.77 16.38 -5.55
N ALA A 5 -1.45 15.86 -4.35
CA ALA A 5 -0.83 16.63 -3.28
C ALA A 5 0.70 16.76 -3.41
N GLY A 6 1.31 16.16 -4.44
CA GLY A 6 2.77 16.19 -4.66
C GLY A 6 3.57 15.29 -3.72
N ILE A 7 2.91 14.48 -2.89
CA ILE A 7 3.52 13.62 -1.86
C ILE A 7 4.33 12.46 -2.48
N LEU A 8 4.03 12.09 -3.72
CA LEU A 8 4.69 10.99 -4.43
C LEU A 8 5.99 11.41 -5.15
N ARG A 9 6.33 12.70 -5.19
CA ARG A 9 7.51 13.19 -5.92
C ARG A 9 8.78 12.57 -5.34
N GLU A 10 9.53 11.87 -6.20
CA GLU A 10 10.77 11.17 -5.87
C GLU A 10 10.64 9.99 -4.89
N ARG A 11 9.42 9.52 -4.61
CA ARG A 11 9.16 8.40 -3.69
C ARG A 11 8.51 7.24 -4.41
N LYS A 12 8.90 6.02 -4.05
CA LYS A 12 8.29 4.81 -4.64
C LYS A 12 6.83 4.69 -4.23
N TYR A 13 5.97 4.30 -5.18
CA TYR A 13 4.54 4.12 -4.95
C TYR A 13 3.94 2.97 -5.77
N SER A 14 2.75 2.50 -5.38
CA SER A 14 1.86 1.62 -6.14
C SER A 14 0.48 2.26 -6.29
N THR A 15 -0.20 2.01 -7.40
CA THR A 15 -1.52 2.60 -7.70
C THR A 15 -2.33 1.70 -8.63
N SER A 16 -3.66 1.74 -8.49
CA SER A 16 -4.60 1.05 -9.40
C SER A 16 -5.16 1.96 -10.49
N ILE A 17 -4.62 3.18 -10.65
CA ILE A 17 -5.05 4.07 -11.72
C ILE A 17 -4.53 3.51 -13.05
N ASP A 18 -5.46 3.05 -13.89
CA ASP A 18 -5.23 2.89 -15.33
C ASP A 18 -4.78 4.22 -15.94
N ASP A 19 -4.08 4.18 -17.09
CA ASP A 19 -3.55 5.31 -17.88
C ASP A 19 -4.60 6.37 -18.30
N ASN A 20 -5.37 6.88 -17.37
CA ASN A 20 -6.34 7.92 -17.55
C ASN A 20 -5.56 9.22 -17.78
N PRO A 21 -5.63 9.82 -18.99
CA PRO A 21 -4.84 10.98 -19.36
C PRO A 21 -5.05 12.19 -18.44
N GLU A 22 -6.17 12.23 -17.70
CA GLU A 22 -6.48 13.28 -16.74
C GLU A 22 -5.58 13.27 -15.50
N TYR A 23 -4.99 12.12 -15.14
CA TYR A 23 -4.22 11.98 -13.90
C TYR A 23 -2.77 11.56 -14.11
N THR A 24 -2.38 11.13 -15.31
CA THR A 24 -1.03 10.64 -15.62
C THR A 24 0.07 11.64 -15.28
N HIS A 25 -0.16 12.95 -15.40
CA HIS A 25 0.84 13.98 -15.07
C HIS A 25 1.18 14.09 -13.58
N TYR A 26 0.42 13.43 -12.70
CA TYR A 26 0.75 13.35 -11.27
C TYR A 26 1.66 12.16 -10.93
N PHE A 27 1.91 11.28 -11.88
CA PHE A 27 2.64 10.04 -11.72
C PHE A 27 3.93 10.08 -12.55
N ASP A 28 5.01 9.54 -11.98
CA ASP A 28 6.28 9.35 -12.66
C ASP A 28 6.61 7.87 -12.60
N ASP A 29 6.45 7.19 -13.73
CA ASP A 29 6.59 5.74 -13.88
C ASP A 29 7.95 5.23 -13.40
N LYS A 30 8.98 6.08 -13.36
CA LYS A 30 10.29 5.75 -12.80
C LYS A 30 10.21 5.32 -11.32
N PHE A 31 9.23 5.85 -10.58
CA PHE A 31 9.03 5.57 -9.17
C PHE A 31 7.88 4.58 -8.91
N MET A 32 7.19 4.12 -9.96
CA MET A 32 6.17 3.11 -9.84
C MET A 32 6.78 1.75 -9.44
N SER A 33 6.25 1.16 -8.39
CA SER A 33 6.61 -0.18 -7.94
C SER A 33 5.83 -1.23 -8.73
N GLY A 34 6.45 -2.39 -8.98
CA GLY A 34 5.77 -3.58 -9.52
C GLY A 34 5.12 -4.45 -8.45
N THR A 35 4.77 -3.88 -7.28
CA THR A 35 4.20 -4.61 -6.14
C THR A 35 2.90 -3.96 -5.70
N ASP A 36 1.93 -4.77 -5.30
CA ASP A 36 0.61 -4.31 -4.89
C ASP A 36 0.69 -3.31 -3.72
N VAL A 37 1.62 -3.53 -2.76
CA VAL A 37 1.90 -2.61 -1.66
C VAL A 37 3.33 -2.07 -1.76
N THR A 38 3.49 -0.78 -1.53
CA THR A 38 4.79 -0.10 -1.48
C THR A 38 4.90 0.70 -0.19
N VAL A 39 5.99 0.48 0.55
CA VAL A 39 6.37 1.26 1.73
C VAL A 39 7.62 2.06 1.39
N CYS A 40 7.54 3.39 1.49
CA CYS A 40 8.63 4.31 1.24
C CYS A 40 8.67 5.36 2.35
N GLU A 41 9.63 5.24 3.27
CA GLU A 41 9.70 6.08 4.48
C GLU A 41 8.39 6.03 5.27
N ASN A 42 7.71 7.17 5.43
CA ASN A 42 6.42 7.30 6.10
C ASN A 42 5.21 7.23 5.16
N LEU A 43 5.42 6.80 3.91
CA LEU A 43 4.38 6.68 2.88
C LEU A 43 4.12 5.20 2.60
N ILE A 44 2.86 4.79 2.79
CA ILE A 44 2.37 3.48 2.37
C ILE A 44 1.35 3.72 1.26
N THR A 45 1.56 3.10 0.10
CA THR A 45 0.62 3.08 -1.02
C THR A 45 0.25 1.65 -1.36
N THR A 46 -0.94 1.46 -1.90
CA THR A 46 -1.45 0.15 -2.28
C THR A 46 -2.30 0.22 -3.53
N GLU A 47 -2.34 -0.86 -4.28
CA GLU A 47 -3.46 -1.15 -5.17
C GLU A 47 -4.73 -1.41 -4.34
N GLY A 48 -5.90 -1.05 -4.87
CA GLY A 48 -7.18 -1.07 -4.15
C GLY A 48 -7.65 -2.48 -3.74
N ASN A 49 -7.14 -3.52 -4.40
CA ASN A 49 -7.41 -4.92 -4.09
C ASN A 49 -6.56 -5.47 -2.93
N ALA A 50 -5.45 -4.82 -2.55
CA ALA A 50 -4.49 -5.28 -1.54
C ALA A 50 -4.68 -4.62 -0.15
N TYR A 51 -5.95 -4.48 0.28
CA TYR A 51 -6.30 -3.80 1.52
C TYR A 51 -5.84 -4.55 2.79
N ILE A 52 -5.71 -5.88 2.75
CA ILE A 52 -5.19 -6.66 3.88
C ILE A 52 -3.69 -6.38 4.03
N GLU A 53 -2.96 -6.44 2.92
CA GLU A 53 -1.53 -6.17 2.86
C GLU A 53 -1.23 -4.74 3.29
N PHE A 54 -2.08 -3.78 2.93
CA PHE A 54 -2.02 -2.40 3.41
C PHE A 54 -2.17 -2.31 4.94
N ALA A 55 -3.20 -2.95 5.51
CA ALA A 55 -3.42 -2.94 6.97
C ALA A 55 -2.23 -3.54 7.74
N VAL A 56 -1.64 -4.61 7.21
CA VAL A 56 -0.45 -5.25 7.79
C VAL A 56 0.76 -4.31 7.71
N ALA A 57 0.97 -3.63 6.58
CA ALA A 57 2.05 -2.66 6.43
C ALA A 57 1.92 -1.50 7.43
N VAL A 58 0.70 -0.98 7.63
CA VAL A 58 0.43 0.05 8.65
C VAL A 58 0.75 -0.47 10.05
N GLY A 59 0.31 -1.69 10.39
CA GLY A 59 0.59 -2.28 11.69
C GLY A 59 2.09 -2.45 11.97
N LYS A 60 2.87 -2.79 10.94
CA LYS A 60 4.34 -2.88 11.04
C LYS A 60 4.98 -1.53 11.31
N GLU A 61 4.61 -0.49 10.57
CA GLU A 61 5.17 0.86 10.76
C GLU A 61 4.82 1.44 12.14
N LEU A 62 3.62 1.13 12.64
CA LEU A 62 3.19 1.53 13.99
C LEU A 62 3.73 0.63 15.11
N LYS A 63 4.43 -0.46 14.77
CA LYS A 63 5.00 -1.44 15.70
C LYS A 63 3.96 -1.98 16.69
N ILE A 64 2.74 -2.25 16.21
CA ILE A 64 1.65 -2.77 17.06
C ILE A 64 1.76 -4.27 17.30
N PHE A 65 2.44 -5.00 16.40
CA PHE A 65 2.64 -6.43 16.54
C PHE A 65 3.69 -6.73 17.58
N LYS A 66 3.35 -7.62 18.51
CA LYS A 66 4.27 -8.06 19.56
C LYS A 66 5.44 -8.86 18.99
N ASP A 67 5.13 -9.75 18.06
CA ASP A 67 6.08 -10.65 17.41
C ASP A 67 5.51 -11.13 16.06
N ARG A 68 6.25 -12.02 15.39
CA ARG A 68 5.88 -12.55 14.07
C ARG A 68 4.63 -13.44 14.12
N GLU A 69 4.35 -14.07 15.26
CA GLU A 69 3.20 -14.96 15.40
C GLU A 69 1.90 -14.15 15.48
N ASP A 70 1.92 -13.04 16.24
CA ASP A 70 0.83 -12.05 16.33
C ASP A 70 0.51 -11.39 14.96
N GLU A 71 1.55 -11.06 14.19
CA GLU A 71 1.39 -10.58 12.81
C GLU A 71 0.68 -11.63 11.94
N LEU A 72 1.11 -12.89 12.00
CA LEU A 72 0.55 -13.98 11.20
C LEU A 72 -0.89 -14.28 11.59
N GLU A 73 -1.22 -14.27 12.88
CA GLU A 73 -2.59 -14.42 13.37
C GLU A 73 -3.50 -13.33 12.79
N THR A 74 -3.06 -12.08 12.82
CA THR A 74 -3.80 -10.94 12.25
C THR A 74 -4.02 -11.12 10.74
N VAL A 75 -2.99 -11.50 9.99
CA VAL A 75 -3.11 -11.77 8.54
C VAL A 75 -4.12 -12.88 8.28
N LEU A 76 -4.03 -13.98 9.03
CA LEU A 76 -4.90 -15.14 8.87
C LEU A 76 -6.34 -14.84 9.26
N PHE A 77 -6.56 -14.02 10.30
CA PHE A 77 -7.87 -13.54 10.69
C PHE A 77 -8.57 -12.82 9.53
N PHE A 78 -7.91 -11.85 8.90
CA PHE A 78 -8.49 -11.12 7.76
C PHE A 78 -8.66 -11.99 6.51
N LYS A 79 -7.74 -12.92 6.24
CA LYS A 79 -7.87 -13.85 5.09
C LYS A 79 -8.96 -14.89 5.28
N ASN A 80 -9.23 -15.33 6.52
CA ASN A 80 -10.29 -16.30 6.81
C ASN A 80 -11.68 -15.67 6.94
N GLN A 81 -11.77 -14.36 7.23
CA GLN A 81 -13.04 -13.61 7.20
C GLN A 81 -13.60 -13.44 5.77
N LEU A 82 -12.80 -13.64 4.72
CA LEU A 82 -13.27 -13.63 3.31
C LEU A 82 -13.93 -14.94 2.84
N ARG A 83 -14.04 -15.94 3.72
CA ARG A 83 -14.72 -17.22 3.43
C ARG A 83 -16.12 -17.32 4.05
N GLY A 84 -16.66 -16.22 4.57
CA GLY A 84 -18.03 -16.09 5.07
C GLY A 84 -19.03 -15.76 3.98
#